data_AF-A0AAV5FIC9-F1
#
_entry.id   AF-A0AAV5FIC9-F1
#
_cell.length_a   1.000
_cell.length_b   1.000
_cell.length_c   1.000
_cell.angle_alpha   90.00
_cell.angle_beta   90.00
_cell.angle_gamma   90.00
#
_symmetry.space_group_name_H-M   'P 1'
#
loop_
_entity.id
_entity.type
_entity.pdbx_description
1 polymer ?
#
loop_
_entity_poly.entity_id
_entity_poly.type
_entity_poly.pdbx_seq_one_letter_code
_entity_poly.pdbx_strand_id
1 'polypeptide(L)'
;MEAAAAAAVLPALVPSQSAVGASSLISREQCCAPLLRCPWIAKSLPVPALCVVQVVVLLAYLVYLAAAGAVLPGKIVAGAVLPDSSRLHYRCNGLLSLLLLLGLSALGVYMGWMSATVVADRGLELLSATFIFSILVGATLDLTMWLGVQLNPHFMGVDLKFFFVRAGMMAWLFINLSLFAKSYLSGSVNLSVILYQFFCGWYIIDYFVHEEFMTSTWDIIAERLGFMLVFGDLVFIPFTFTIQIVLVVLALDYLNIVSWGIARHCNYLGDLLLALSFSLPCGASSVIPYFYPTYLLILLIWRERRDEARCSQKYKEIWVEYCKLVPWRILPYVY
;
A
#
# COMPACT_ATOMS: atom_id res chain seq x y z
N MET A 1 58.52 13.43 21.28
CA MET A 1 59.54 12.36 21.12
C MET A 1 59.21 11.36 22.19
N GLU A 2 58.75 10.14 21.97
CA GLU A 2 58.71 9.19 20.85
C GLU A 2 57.29 8.59 20.86
N ALA A 3 56.68 8.13 19.78
CA ALA A 3 56.99 6.83 19.20
C ALA A 3 56.39 6.76 17.79
N ALA A 4 57.29 6.82 16.81
CA ALA A 4 57.04 6.40 15.45
C ALA A 4 57.88 5.14 15.20
N ALA A 5 57.31 4.21 14.43
CA ALA A 5 58.01 3.14 13.70
C ALA A 5 58.54 1.93 14.49
N ALA A 6 57.70 0.89 14.58
CA ALA A 6 58.01 -0.53 14.41
C ALA A 6 56.67 -1.29 14.57
N ALA A 7 56.25 -2.27 13.78
CA ALA A 7 56.87 -3.01 12.70
C ALA A 7 55.73 -3.62 11.85
N ALA A 8 55.94 -3.62 10.54
CA ALA A 8 55.20 -4.45 9.61
C ALA A 8 55.70 -5.90 9.73
N VAL A 9 54.82 -6.84 10.13
CA VAL A 9 54.94 -8.27 9.82
C VAL A 9 53.50 -8.84 9.73
N LEU A 10 53.01 -8.99 8.50
CA LEU A 10 51.96 -9.96 8.11
C LEU A 10 52.67 -11.31 7.81
N PRO A 11 52.04 -12.52 7.77
CA PRO A 11 50.66 -12.76 7.36
C PRO A 11 49.90 -13.96 8.03
N ALA A 12 48.66 -14.15 7.56
CA ALA A 12 47.97 -15.45 7.37
C ALA A 12 47.50 -16.25 8.60
N LEU A 13 46.19 -16.18 8.87
CA LEU A 13 45.31 -17.35 8.95
C LEU A 13 43.84 -16.88 9.00
N VAL A 14 43.06 -17.41 8.06
CA VAL A 14 41.59 -17.53 7.98
C VAL A 14 40.96 -16.80 6.76
N PRO A 15 40.23 -17.52 5.89
CA PRO A 15 40.03 -17.15 4.50
C PRO A 15 38.68 -16.46 4.21
N SER A 16 38.71 -15.63 3.17
CA SER A 16 37.63 -15.31 2.21
C SER A 16 36.18 -15.14 2.72
N GLN A 17 35.79 -13.88 2.92
CA GLN A 17 34.42 -13.41 2.64
C GLN A 17 34.45 -12.20 1.70
N SER A 18 34.92 -12.43 0.48
CA SER A 18 34.63 -11.61 -0.68
C SER A 18 33.23 -11.97 -1.20
N ALA A 19 32.17 -11.36 -0.67
CA ALA A 19 30.83 -11.38 -1.30
C ALA A 19 29.78 -10.45 -0.65
N VAL A 20 29.99 -9.93 0.57
CA VAL A 20 28.95 -9.15 1.28
C VAL A 20 29.12 -7.62 1.15
N GLY A 21 30.27 -7.16 0.64
CA GLY A 21 30.57 -5.73 0.50
C GLY A 21 29.98 -5.03 -0.74
N ALA A 22 29.54 -5.78 -1.76
CA ALA A 22 29.07 -5.20 -3.02
C ALA A 22 27.56 -4.95 -3.06
N SER A 23 26.76 -5.70 -2.31
CA SER A 23 25.30 -5.56 -2.25
C SER A 23 24.82 -4.40 -1.37
N SER A 24 25.65 -3.89 -0.45
CA SER A 24 25.32 -2.69 0.35
C SER A 24 25.62 -1.37 -0.38
N LEU A 25 26.52 -1.39 -1.37
CA LEU A 25 26.85 -0.22 -2.20
C LEU A 25 25.81 0.04 -3.30
N ILE A 26 25.02 -0.97 -3.68
CA ILE A 26 23.90 -0.83 -4.63
C ILE A 26 22.73 -0.03 -4.01
N SER A 27 22.67 0.12 -2.67
CA SER A 27 21.51 0.72 -1.97
C SER A 27 21.57 2.22 -1.64
N ARG A 28 22.72 2.90 -1.81
CA ARG A 28 22.88 4.29 -1.32
C ARG A 28 22.92 5.36 -2.40
N GLU A 29 23.48 5.06 -3.56
CA GLU A 29 23.63 6.06 -4.63
C GLU A 29 22.41 6.14 -5.56
N GLN A 30 21.64 5.05 -5.67
CA GLN A 30 20.46 4.98 -6.53
C GLN A 30 19.18 5.53 -5.90
N CYS A 31 19.14 5.82 -4.59
CA CYS A 31 17.92 6.35 -3.95
C CYS A 31 17.75 7.88 -4.06
N CYS A 32 18.85 8.64 -4.18
CA CYS A 32 18.78 10.11 -4.34
C CYS A 32 18.66 10.57 -5.80
N ALA A 33 19.18 9.78 -6.75
CA ALA A 33 19.24 10.15 -8.17
C ALA A 33 17.88 10.20 -8.91
N PRO A 34 16.88 9.34 -8.62
CA PRO A 34 15.57 9.37 -9.27
C PRO A 34 14.73 10.58 -8.87
N LEU A 35 14.84 11.02 -7.60
CA LEU A 35 14.15 12.19 -7.05
C LEU A 35 14.59 13.47 -7.76
N LEU A 36 15.90 13.72 -7.84
CA LEU A 36 16.45 14.94 -8.44
C LEU A 36 16.18 15.09 -9.96
N ARG A 37 15.72 14.03 -10.64
CA ARG A 37 15.29 14.06 -12.06
C ARG A 37 13.77 13.95 -12.24
N CYS A 38 13.01 13.82 -11.17
CA CYS A 38 11.56 13.67 -11.24
C CYS A 38 10.90 15.06 -11.38
N PRO A 39 10.24 15.37 -12.51
CA PRO A 39 9.50 16.63 -12.70
C PRO A 39 8.31 16.80 -11.74
N TRP A 40 8.06 15.82 -10.87
CA TRP A 40 6.98 15.78 -9.89
C TRP A 40 7.32 16.50 -8.57
N ILE A 41 8.59 16.71 -8.24
CA ILE A 41 9.01 17.28 -6.93
C ILE A 41 8.72 18.77 -6.81
N ALA A 42 8.70 19.52 -7.91
CA ALA A 42 8.36 20.95 -7.91
C ALA A 42 6.88 21.24 -7.58
N LYS A 43 6.01 20.23 -7.61
CA LYS A 43 4.66 20.32 -7.05
C LYS A 43 4.72 19.74 -5.64
N SER A 44 4.89 20.65 -4.68
CA SER A 44 4.60 20.46 -3.26
C SER A 44 3.53 19.38 -3.11
N LEU A 45 3.84 18.26 -2.45
CA LEU A 45 2.87 17.18 -2.20
C LEU A 45 1.58 17.82 -1.68
N PRO A 46 0.50 17.87 -2.47
CA PRO A 46 -0.78 18.13 -1.88
C PRO A 46 -1.06 16.89 -1.02
N VAL A 47 -1.57 17.07 0.20
CA VAL A 47 -2.50 16.08 0.76
C VAL A 47 -3.39 15.69 -0.41
N PRO A 48 -3.50 14.41 -0.82
CA PRO A 48 -4.15 14.04 -2.08
C PRO A 48 -5.54 14.67 -2.07
N ALA A 49 -5.67 15.78 -2.79
CA ALA A 49 -6.91 16.53 -2.85
C ALA A 49 -7.87 15.54 -3.50
N LEU A 50 -8.97 15.24 -2.81
CA LEU A 50 -9.95 14.26 -3.28
C LEU A 50 -10.30 14.59 -4.72
N CYS A 51 -9.77 13.81 -5.67
CA CYS A 51 -10.00 14.11 -7.06
C CYS A 51 -11.40 13.63 -7.39
N VAL A 52 -12.26 14.54 -7.87
CA VAL A 52 -13.63 14.23 -8.29
C VAL A 52 -13.64 13.02 -9.25
N VAL A 53 -12.60 12.89 -10.08
CA VAL A 53 -12.44 11.76 -11.00
C VAL A 53 -12.36 10.42 -10.27
N GLN A 54 -11.60 10.30 -9.17
CA GLN A 54 -11.47 9.02 -8.45
C GLN A 54 -12.74 8.65 -7.69
N VAL A 55 -13.46 9.66 -7.19
CA VAL A 55 -14.80 9.45 -6.62
C VAL A 55 -15.76 8.92 -7.69
N VAL A 56 -15.74 9.50 -8.89
CA VAL A 56 -16.55 9.02 -10.02
C VAL A 56 -16.16 7.60 -10.42
N VAL A 57 -14.87 7.27 -10.49
CA VAL A 57 -14.39 5.90 -10.79
C VAL A 57 -14.89 4.90 -9.75
N LEU A 58 -14.77 5.22 -8.45
CA LEU A 58 -15.26 4.38 -7.36
C LEU A 58 -16.77 4.19 -7.44
N LEU A 59 -17.54 5.27 -7.61
CA LEU A 59 -18.99 5.20 -7.70
C LEU A 59 -19.45 4.43 -8.95
N ALA A 60 -18.82 4.67 -10.10
CA ALA A 60 -19.11 3.93 -11.33
C ALA A 60 -18.83 2.43 -11.16
N TYR A 61 -17.75 2.08 -10.48
CA TYR A 61 -17.41 0.69 -10.14
C TYR A 61 -18.46 0.05 -9.22
N LEU A 62 -18.86 0.73 -8.15
CA LEU A 62 -19.88 0.20 -7.23
C LEU A 62 -21.26 0.09 -7.90
N VAL A 63 -21.63 1.05 -8.74
CA VAL A 63 -22.87 1.00 -9.53
C VAL A 63 -22.83 -0.16 -10.52
N TYR A 64 -21.69 -0.37 -11.19
CA TYR A 64 -21.49 -1.53 -12.06
C TYR A 64 -21.72 -2.84 -11.28
N LEU A 65 -21.09 -2.99 -10.12
CA LEU A 65 -21.24 -4.22 -9.32
C LEU A 65 -22.68 -4.44 -8.87
N ALA A 66 -23.38 -3.38 -8.49
CA ALA A 66 -24.77 -3.46 -8.07
C ALA A 66 -25.67 -3.89 -9.25
N ALA A 67 -25.46 -3.28 -10.42
CA ALA A 67 -26.19 -3.61 -11.64
C ALA A 67 -25.87 -5.03 -12.14
N ALA A 68 -24.59 -5.39 -12.24
CA ALA A 68 -24.14 -6.71 -12.68
C ALA A 68 -24.62 -7.80 -11.72
N GLY A 69 -24.53 -7.58 -10.40
CA GLY A 69 -25.05 -8.49 -9.39
C GLY A 69 -26.55 -8.72 -9.49
N ALA A 70 -27.32 -7.67 -9.80
CA ALA A 70 -28.78 -7.74 -9.92
C ALA A 70 -29.28 -8.28 -11.28
N VAL A 71 -28.57 -8.02 -12.38
CA VAL A 71 -29.03 -8.34 -13.75
C VAL A 71 -28.48 -9.67 -14.25
N LEU A 72 -27.22 -10.01 -13.93
CA LEU A 72 -26.58 -11.19 -14.49
C LEU A 72 -27.18 -12.49 -13.95
N PRO A 73 -27.34 -13.52 -14.81
CA PRO A 73 -27.79 -14.83 -14.37
C PRO A 73 -26.75 -15.44 -13.41
N GLY A 74 -27.23 -16.11 -12.37
CA GLY A 74 -26.39 -16.73 -11.35
C GLY A 74 -27.10 -17.86 -10.64
N LYS A 75 -26.32 -18.79 -10.09
CA LYS A 75 -26.83 -19.87 -9.24
C LYS A 75 -27.37 -19.24 -7.95
N ILE A 76 -28.61 -19.56 -7.57
CA ILE A 76 -29.17 -19.12 -6.30
C ILE A 76 -28.78 -20.15 -5.25
N VAL A 77 -28.01 -19.73 -4.25
CA VAL A 77 -27.51 -20.59 -3.17
C VAL A 77 -28.19 -20.17 -1.88
N ALA A 78 -28.71 -21.15 -1.14
CA ALA A 78 -29.25 -20.92 0.19
C ALA A 78 -28.09 -20.80 1.18
N GLY A 79 -28.06 -19.71 1.95
CA GLY A 79 -27.08 -19.51 3.00
C GLY A 79 -27.37 -20.33 4.27
N ALA A 80 -26.59 -20.02 5.30
CA ALA A 80 -26.77 -20.61 6.62
C ALA A 80 -28.14 -20.23 7.24
N VAL A 81 -28.59 -21.07 8.17
CA VAL A 81 -29.79 -20.80 8.97
C VAL A 81 -29.44 -19.72 9.98
N LEU A 82 -30.20 -18.62 9.96
CA LEU A 82 -30.03 -17.51 10.89
C LEU A 82 -30.61 -17.85 12.27
N PRO A 83 -30.29 -17.09 13.34
CA PRO A 83 -30.84 -17.30 14.68
C PRO A 83 -32.37 -17.27 14.76
N ASP A 84 -33.02 -16.62 13.80
CA ASP A 84 -34.48 -16.54 13.65
C ASP A 84 -35.07 -17.72 12.83
N SER A 85 -34.26 -18.76 12.54
CA SER A 85 -34.60 -19.91 11.71
C SER A 85 -34.89 -19.59 10.23
N SER A 86 -34.71 -18.35 9.79
CA SER A 86 -34.82 -17.97 8.38
C SER A 86 -33.57 -18.34 7.58
N ARG A 87 -33.68 -18.34 6.24
CA ARG A 87 -32.55 -18.54 5.32
C ARG A 87 -32.53 -17.44 4.28
N LEU A 88 -31.35 -16.85 4.08
CA LEU A 88 -31.11 -15.90 3.01
C LEU A 88 -30.68 -16.62 1.73
N HIS A 89 -31.07 -16.07 0.59
CA HIS A 89 -30.75 -16.61 -0.72
C HIS A 89 -29.82 -15.66 -1.46
N TYR A 90 -28.64 -16.16 -1.81
CA TYR A 90 -27.59 -15.39 -2.47
C TYR A 90 -27.52 -15.76 -3.93
N ARG A 91 -27.46 -14.76 -4.81
CA ARG A 91 -27.24 -14.97 -6.24
C ARG A 91 -25.74 -14.99 -6.53
N CYS A 92 -25.19 -16.17 -6.77
CA CYS A 92 -23.79 -16.39 -7.10
C CYS A 92 -23.56 -16.20 -8.62
N ASN A 93 -23.13 -14.98 -8.99
CA ASN A 93 -22.78 -14.56 -10.35
C ASN A 93 -21.45 -13.79 -10.39
N GLY A 94 -20.61 -13.91 -9.35
CA GLY A 94 -19.38 -13.15 -9.21
C GLY A 94 -18.39 -13.39 -10.35
N LEU A 95 -18.20 -14.66 -10.78
CA LEU A 95 -17.31 -14.99 -11.89
C LEU A 95 -17.75 -14.34 -13.22
N LEU A 96 -19.04 -14.41 -13.54
CA LEU A 96 -19.58 -13.81 -14.75
C LEU A 96 -19.47 -12.28 -14.71
N SER A 97 -19.75 -11.69 -13.55
CA SER A 97 -19.57 -10.25 -13.30
C SER A 97 -18.11 -9.82 -13.44
N LEU A 98 -17.15 -10.63 -12.98
CA LEU A 98 -15.73 -10.35 -13.14
C LEU A 98 -15.30 -10.41 -14.62
N LEU A 99 -15.70 -11.47 -15.34
CA LEU A 99 -15.37 -11.61 -16.76
C LEU A 99 -15.97 -10.49 -17.62
N LEU A 100 -17.21 -10.10 -17.32
CA LEU A 100 -17.84 -8.96 -17.99
C LEU A 100 -17.08 -7.67 -17.70
N LEU A 101 -16.66 -7.43 -16.44
CA LEU A 101 -15.92 -6.23 -16.07
C LEU A 101 -14.56 -6.19 -16.79
N LEU A 102 -13.83 -7.31 -16.81
CA LEU A 102 -12.56 -7.43 -17.55
C LEU A 102 -12.75 -7.16 -19.04
N GLY A 103 -13.81 -7.71 -19.65
CA GLY A 103 -14.12 -7.48 -21.05
C GLY A 103 -14.47 -6.02 -21.37
N LEU A 104 -15.30 -5.38 -20.54
CA LEU A 104 -15.67 -3.97 -20.70
C LEU A 104 -14.48 -3.04 -20.49
N SER A 105 -13.64 -3.32 -19.50
CA SER A 105 -12.41 -2.54 -19.25
C SER A 105 -11.39 -2.73 -20.37
N ALA A 106 -11.19 -3.96 -20.86
CA ALA A 106 -10.30 -4.23 -21.99
C ALA A 106 -10.78 -3.52 -23.27
N LEU A 107 -12.09 -3.53 -23.53
CA LEU A 107 -12.69 -2.77 -24.62
C LEU A 107 -12.51 -1.26 -24.43
N GLY A 108 -12.72 -0.75 -23.23
CA GLY A 108 -12.49 0.66 -22.89
C GLY A 108 -11.05 1.11 -23.13
N VAL A 109 -10.07 0.24 -22.81
CA VAL A 109 -8.65 0.48 -23.10
C VAL A 109 -8.38 0.41 -24.61
N TYR A 110 -8.94 -0.58 -25.31
CA TYR A 110 -8.76 -0.73 -26.76
C TYR A 110 -9.34 0.45 -27.56
N MET A 111 -10.51 0.96 -27.14
CA MET A 111 -11.16 2.12 -27.75
C MET A 111 -10.55 3.47 -27.32
N GLY A 112 -9.58 3.46 -26.39
CA GLY A 112 -8.92 4.66 -25.89
C GLY A 112 -9.77 5.51 -24.94
N TRP A 113 -10.85 4.98 -24.37
CA TRP A 113 -11.70 5.69 -23.40
C TRP A 113 -11.05 5.78 -22.01
N MET A 114 -10.18 4.82 -21.68
CA MET A 114 -9.45 4.78 -20.41
C MET A 114 -8.04 4.24 -20.62
N SER A 115 -7.06 4.73 -19.84
CA SER A 115 -5.72 4.13 -19.81
C SER A 115 -5.72 2.87 -18.93
N ALA A 116 -4.95 1.85 -19.30
CA ALA A 116 -4.73 0.66 -18.47
C ALA A 116 -4.08 1.00 -17.11
N THR A 117 -3.41 2.14 -17.01
CA THR A 117 -2.72 2.60 -15.79
C THR A 117 -3.55 3.53 -14.91
N VAL A 118 -4.80 3.84 -15.26
CA VAL A 118 -5.63 4.85 -14.54
C VAL A 118 -5.66 4.60 -13.02
N VAL A 119 -5.80 3.34 -12.61
CA VAL A 119 -5.85 2.97 -11.19
C VAL A 119 -4.47 3.08 -10.54
N ALA A 120 -3.42 2.59 -11.22
CA ALA A 120 -2.05 2.64 -10.71
C ALA A 120 -1.44 4.06 -10.66
N ASP A 121 -1.90 4.98 -11.50
CA ASP A 121 -1.39 6.36 -11.54
C ASP A 121 -1.95 7.24 -10.42
N ARG A 122 -3.17 6.91 -9.96
CA ARG A 122 -3.91 7.69 -8.95
C ARG A 122 -4.29 6.84 -7.74
N GLY A 123 -3.54 5.78 -7.47
CA GLY A 123 -3.87 4.80 -6.41
C GLY A 123 -4.01 5.41 -5.01
N LEU A 124 -3.24 6.45 -4.66
CA LEU A 124 -3.35 7.15 -3.37
C LEU A 124 -4.64 7.97 -3.24
N GLU A 125 -5.09 8.57 -4.34
CA GLU A 125 -6.37 9.30 -4.38
C GLU A 125 -7.56 8.33 -4.34
N LEU A 126 -7.42 7.15 -4.96
CA LEU A 126 -8.41 6.08 -4.85
C LEU A 126 -8.46 5.51 -3.43
N LEU A 127 -7.31 5.32 -2.78
CA LEU A 127 -7.21 4.88 -1.37
C LEU A 127 -7.91 5.87 -0.42
N SER A 128 -7.67 7.18 -0.60
CA SER A 128 -8.35 8.17 0.25
C SER A 128 -9.85 8.23 -0.03
N ALA A 129 -10.27 8.09 -1.30
CA ALA A 129 -11.68 8.02 -1.67
C ALA A 129 -12.40 6.80 -1.08
N THR A 130 -11.81 5.60 -1.15
CA THR A 130 -12.39 4.38 -0.57
C THR A 130 -12.41 4.42 0.96
N PHE A 131 -11.40 5.03 1.58
CA PHE A 131 -11.38 5.25 3.02
C PHE A 131 -12.51 6.18 3.49
N ILE A 132 -12.66 7.34 2.84
CA ILE A 132 -13.74 8.28 3.15
C ILE A 132 -15.10 7.65 2.88
N PHE A 133 -15.26 6.94 1.76
CA PHE A 133 -16.48 6.20 1.46
C PHE A 133 -16.83 5.18 2.56
N SER A 134 -15.84 4.43 3.05
CA SER A 134 -16.04 3.45 4.13
C SER A 134 -16.52 4.12 5.43
N ILE A 135 -15.96 5.29 5.78
CA ILE A 135 -16.43 6.08 6.93
C ILE A 135 -17.86 6.55 6.72
N LEU A 136 -18.20 7.06 5.53
CA LEU A 136 -19.55 7.54 5.22
C LEU A 136 -20.58 6.42 5.32
N VAL A 137 -20.29 5.25 4.74
CA VAL A 137 -21.15 4.07 4.85
C VAL A 137 -21.29 3.64 6.32
N GLY A 138 -20.18 3.56 7.05
CA GLY A 138 -20.19 3.24 8.49
C GLY A 138 -21.05 4.21 9.29
N ALA A 139 -20.98 5.51 9.01
CA ALA A 139 -21.79 6.54 9.67
C ALA A 139 -23.29 6.43 9.33
N THR A 140 -23.64 6.05 8.10
CA THR A 140 -25.05 5.82 7.71
C THR A 140 -25.67 4.57 8.34
N LEU A 141 -24.85 3.61 8.76
CA LEU A 141 -25.28 2.37 9.41
C LEU A 141 -25.36 2.46 10.96
N ASP A 142 -25.35 3.70 11.49
CA ASP A 142 -25.50 4.11 12.89
C ASP A 142 -24.20 4.13 13.74
N LEU A 143 -24.16 5.01 14.76
CA LEU A 143 -22.98 5.53 15.49
C LEU A 143 -22.14 4.51 16.29
N THR A 144 -22.51 3.23 16.37
CA THR A 144 -21.67 2.13 16.89
C THR A 144 -20.67 1.64 15.83
N MET A 145 -20.02 2.63 15.20
CA MET A 145 -19.22 2.64 13.98
C MET A 145 -18.49 1.32 13.66
N TRP A 146 -17.88 0.67 14.64
CA TRP A 146 -16.98 -0.46 14.41
C TRP A 146 -17.67 -1.76 14.00
N LEU A 147 -18.61 -2.28 14.82
CA LEU A 147 -19.24 -3.59 14.62
C LEU A 147 -20.63 -3.49 13.96
N GLY A 148 -21.24 -2.30 13.90
CA GLY A 148 -22.55 -2.11 13.30
C GLY A 148 -23.72 -2.71 14.09
N VAL A 149 -24.95 -2.39 13.67
CA VAL A 149 -26.18 -2.76 14.38
C VAL A 149 -26.89 -3.94 13.72
N GLN A 150 -27.01 -3.93 12.38
CA GLN A 150 -27.75 -4.94 11.63
C GLN A 150 -26.85 -6.11 11.23
N LEU A 151 -27.39 -7.33 11.31
CA LEU A 151 -26.66 -8.53 10.90
C LEU A 151 -26.50 -8.55 9.37
N ASN A 152 -27.59 -8.58 8.60
CA ASN A 152 -27.54 -8.64 7.13
C ASN A 152 -28.46 -7.57 6.53
N PRO A 153 -27.99 -6.32 6.37
CA PRO A 153 -28.76 -5.29 5.70
C PRO A 153 -28.87 -5.60 4.21
N HIS A 154 -30.08 -5.48 3.68
CA HIS A 154 -30.37 -5.71 2.27
C HIS A 154 -30.79 -4.40 1.61
N PHE A 155 -30.20 -4.11 0.44
CA PHE A 155 -30.59 -2.97 -0.37
C PHE A 155 -30.99 -3.45 -1.77
N MET A 156 -32.24 -3.16 -2.16
CA MET A 156 -32.80 -3.56 -3.46
C MET A 156 -32.68 -5.07 -3.79
N GLY A 157 -32.75 -5.93 -2.77
CA GLY A 157 -32.62 -7.39 -2.93
C GLY A 157 -31.18 -7.91 -3.04
N VAL A 158 -30.18 -7.04 -2.83
CA VAL A 158 -28.77 -7.42 -2.71
C VAL A 158 -28.35 -7.35 -1.25
N ASP A 159 -27.70 -8.41 -0.76
CA ASP A 159 -27.07 -8.42 0.56
C ASP A 159 -25.78 -7.58 0.53
N LEU A 160 -25.69 -6.59 1.43
CA LEU A 160 -24.60 -5.61 1.43
C LEU A 160 -23.25 -6.22 1.81
N LYS A 161 -23.20 -7.20 2.73
CA LYS A 161 -21.93 -7.84 3.08
C LYS A 161 -21.37 -8.61 1.90
N PHE A 162 -22.20 -9.44 1.29
CA PHE A 162 -21.81 -10.22 0.14
C PHE A 162 -21.41 -9.32 -1.05
N PHE A 163 -22.06 -8.16 -1.19
CA PHE A 163 -21.67 -7.13 -2.15
C PHE A 163 -20.28 -6.54 -1.87
N PHE A 164 -19.95 -6.16 -0.62
CA PHE A 164 -18.67 -5.55 -0.30
C PHE A 164 -17.49 -6.52 -0.46
N VAL A 165 -17.62 -7.78 -0.03
CA VAL A 165 -16.54 -8.78 -0.22
C VAL A 165 -16.24 -8.97 -1.72
N ARG A 166 -17.28 -9.05 -2.57
CA ARG A 166 -17.11 -9.08 -4.03
C ARG A 166 -16.39 -7.84 -4.56
N ALA A 167 -16.79 -6.66 -4.07
CA ALA A 167 -16.18 -5.41 -4.46
C ALA A 167 -14.69 -5.34 -4.09
N GLY A 168 -14.30 -5.83 -2.91
CA GLY A 168 -12.91 -5.92 -2.48
C GLY A 168 -12.08 -6.85 -3.36
N MET A 169 -12.58 -8.07 -3.58
CA MET A 169 -11.86 -9.10 -4.34
C MET A 169 -11.69 -8.74 -5.83
N MET A 170 -12.71 -8.18 -6.47
CA MET A 170 -12.57 -7.70 -7.86
C MET A 170 -11.64 -6.49 -7.93
N ALA A 171 -11.73 -5.54 -6.99
CA ALA A 171 -10.87 -4.36 -6.97
C ALA A 171 -9.39 -4.75 -6.82
N TRP A 172 -9.10 -5.76 -6.01
CA TRP A 172 -7.75 -6.30 -5.84
C TRP A 172 -7.14 -6.74 -7.18
N LEU A 173 -7.89 -7.50 -8.00
CA LEU A 173 -7.43 -7.93 -9.32
C LEU A 173 -7.17 -6.73 -10.24
N PHE A 174 -8.07 -5.76 -10.25
CA PHE A 174 -7.97 -4.58 -11.12
C PHE A 174 -6.79 -3.68 -10.78
N ILE A 175 -6.51 -3.47 -9.50
CA ILE A 175 -5.33 -2.74 -9.06
C ILE A 175 -4.07 -3.47 -9.51
N ASN A 176 -4.02 -4.80 -9.35
CA ASN A 176 -2.89 -5.62 -9.80
C ASN A 176 -2.67 -5.56 -11.32
N LEU A 177 -3.74 -5.70 -12.11
CA LEU A 177 -3.65 -5.57 -13.58
C LEU A 177 -3.18 -4.18 -14.00
N SER A 178 -3.62 -3.12 -13.32
CA SER A 178 -3.18 -1.76 -13.61
C SER A 178 -1.70 -1.53 -13.25
N LEU A 179 -1.25 -2.08 -12.11
CA LEU A 179 0.15 -2.06 -11.70
C LEU A 179 1.04 -2.88 -12.64
N PHE A 180 0.56 -4.03 -13.11
CA PHE A 180 1.23 -4.82 -14.12
C PHE A 180 1.36 -4.06 -15.44
N ALA A 181 0.28 -3.42 -15.92
CA ALA A 181 0.34 -2.57 -17.12
C ALA A 181 1.38 -1.45 -16.97
N LYS A 182 1.45 -0.83 -15.78
CA LYS A 182 2.47 0.19 -15.47
C LYS A 182 3.89 -0.38 -15.49
N SER A 183 4.11 -1.56 -14.91
CA SER A 183 5.41 -2.24 -14.97
C SER A 183 5.81 -2.61 -16.40
N TYR A 184 4.85 -3.06 -17.21
CA TYR A 184 5.04 -3.40 -18.61
C TYR A 184 5.47 -2.18 -19.44
N LEU A 185 4.79 -1.05 -19.28
CA LEU A 185 5.13 0.19 -19.97
C LEU A 185 6.49 0.76 -19.54
N SER A 186 6.87 0.59 -18.27
CA SER A 186 8.18 0.99 -17.75
C SER A 186 9.32 0.03 -18.14
N GLY A 187 9.02 -1.12 -18.77
CA GLY A 187 10.01 -2.14 -19.12
C GLY A 187 10.64 -2.86 -17.91
N SER A 188 10.01 -2.79 -16.73
CA SER A 188 10.53 -3.33 -15.47
C SER A 188 9.94 -4.69 -15.08
N VAL A 189 9.43 -5.45 -16.06
CA VAL A 189 8.75 -6.72 -15.82
C VAL A 189 9.75 -7.81 -15.45
N ASN A 190 9.84 -8.09 -14.15
CA ASN A 190 10.66 -9.16 -13.60
C ASN A 190 9.86 -10.47 -13.46
N LEU A 191 10.55 -11.61 -13.38
CA LEU A 191 9.93 -12.91 -13.12
C LEU A 191 9.05 -12.88 -11.86
N SER A 192 9.48 -12.18 -10.81
CA SER A 192 8.70 -12.01 -9.57
C SER A 192 7.36 -11.32 -9.79
N VAL A 193 7.29 -10.33 -10.69
CA VAL A 193 6.05 -9.62 -11.03
C VAL A 193 5.08 -10.56 -11.75
N ILE A 194 5.61 -11.34 -12.72
CA ILE A 194 4.81 -12.32 -13.48
C ILE A 194 4.26 -13.41 -12.54
N LEU A 195 5.11 -13.99 -11.69
CA LEU A 195 4.69 -15.03 -10.74
C LEU A 195 3.66 -14.50 -9.75
N TYR A 196 3.88 -13.31 -9.20
CA TYR A 196 2.91 -12.69 -8.30
C TYR A 196 1.56 -12.46 -9.00
N GLN A 197 1.56 -11.96 -10.24
CA GLN A 197 0.34 -11.72 -11.01
C GLN A 197 -0.40 -13.04 -11.31
N PHE A 198 0.33 -14.10 -11.61
CA PHE A 198 -0.23 -15.44 -11.83
C PHE A 198 -0.89 -16.00 -10.56
N PHE A 199 -0.17 -16.01 -9.42
CA PHE A 199 -0.71 -16.56 -8.17
C PHE A 199 -1.89 -15.75 -7.64
N CYS A 200 -1.83 -14.42 -7.71
CA CYS A 200 -2.95 -13.57 -7.32
C CYS A 200 -4.16 -13.78 -8.24
N GLY A 201 -3.96 -13.80 -9.56
CA GLY A 201 -5.03 -14.07 -10.52
C GLY A 201 -5.68 -15.43 -10.28
N TRP A 202 -4.87 -16.47 -10.03
CA TRP A 202 -5.36 -17.80 -9.71
C TRP A 202 -6.20 -17.83 -8.42
N TYR A 203 -5.72 -17.19 -7.35
CA TYR A 203 -6.44 -17.10 -6.09
C TYR A 203 -7.81 -16.42 -6.24
N ILE A 204 -7.87 -15.30 -6.98
CA ILE A 204 -9.11 -14.55 -7.18
C ILE A 204 -10.09 -15.34 -8.06
N ILE A 205 -9.61 -16.02 -9.10
CA ILE A 205 -10.46 -16.89 -9.93
C ILE A 205 -11.03 -18.04 -9.09
N ASP A 206 -10.20 -18.71 -8.30
CA ASP A 206 -10.64 -19.78 -7.40
C ASP A 206 -11.72 -19.31 -6.43
N TYR A 207 -11.53 -18.13 -5.83
CA TYR A 207 -12.54 -17.47 -5.00
C TYR A 207 -13.88 -17.31 -5.72
N PHE A 208 -13.89 -16.83 -6.97
CA PHE A 208 -15.14 -16.60 -7.72
C PHE A 208 -15.77 -17.88 -8.26
N VAL A 209 -14.99 -18.92 -8.53
CA VAL A 209 -15.51 -20.26 -8.88
C VAL A 209 -16.21 -20.88 -7.67
N HIS A 210 -15.62 -20.72 -6.49
CA HIS A 210 -16.10 -21.28 -5.24
C HIS A 210 -16.86 -20.28 -4.36
N GLU A 211 -17.43 -19.25 -4.99
CA GLU A 211 -18.11 -18.14 -4.32
C GLU A 211 -19.26 -18.61 -3.39
N GLU A 212 -19.89 -19.74 -3.70
CA GLU A 212 -20.96 -20.31 -2.89
C GLU A 212 -20.53 -20.64 -1.45
N PHE A 213 -19.27 -21.00 -1.22
CA PHE A 213 -18.78 -21.31 0.13
C PHE A 213 -18.62 -20.05 0.99
N MET A 214 -18.50 -18.87 0.38
CA MET A 214 -18.42 -17.61 1.13
C MET A 214 -19.71 -17.31 1.88
N THR A 215 -20.85 -17.85 1.45
CA THR A 215 -22.13 -17.71 2.17
C THR A 215 -22.14 -18.40 3.54
N SER A 216 -21.13 -19.23 3.81
CA SER A 216 -20.99 -19.99 5.06
C SER A 216 -19.90 -19.46 6.00
N THR A 217 -19.23 -18.35 5.66
CA THR A 217 -18.16 -17.77 6.49
C THR A 217 -18.72 -17.00 7.69
N TRP A 218 -17.87 -16.82 8.71
CA TRP A 218 -18.24 -16.15 9.95
C TRP A 218 -18.72 -14.71 9.74
N ASP A 219 -18.07 -13.99 8.82
CA ASP A 219 -18.39 -12.60 8.46
C ASP A 219 -19.83 -12.47 7.94
N ILE A 220 -20.31 -13.48 7.19
CA ILE A 220 -21.69 -13.52 6.66
C ILE A 220 -22.68 -13.99 7.73
N ILE A 221 -22.36 -15.06 8.47
CA ILE A 221 -23.31 -15.71 9.39
C ILE A 221 -23.49 -14.93 10.70
N ALA A 222 -22.40 -14.44 11.30
CA ALA A 222 -22.37 -14.08 12.71
C ALA A 222 -21.96 -12.62 12.97
N GLU A 223 -21.06 -12.07 12.16
CA GLU A 223 -20.59 -10.69 12.35
C GLU A 223 -21.62 -9.68 11.83
N ARG A 224 -21.76 -8.51 12.45
CA ARG A 224 -22.70 -7.47 11.99
C ARG A 224 -22.00 -6.56 10.98
N LEU A 225 -22.77 -5.99 10.04
CA LEU A 225 -22.19 -5.07 9.06
C LEU A 225 -21.92 -3.71 9.71
N GLY A 226 -20.63 -3.41 9.93
CA GLY A 226 -20.13 -2.12 10.42
C GLY A 226 -18.95 -1.60 9.60
N PHE A 227 -18.32 -0.51 10.06
CA PHE A 227 -17.13 0.08 9.44
C PHE A 227 -16.00 -0.94 9.29
N MET A 228 -15.79 -1.83 10.27
CA MET A 228 -14.71 -2.82 10.22
C MET A 228 -14.80 -3.71 8.98
N LEU A 229 -15.99 -4.25 8.67
CA LEU A 229 -16.18 -5.08 7.48
C LEU A 229 -16.07 -4.28 6.19
N VAL A 230 -16.71 -3.10 6.10
CA VAL A 230 -16.66 -2.26 4.89
C VAL A 230 -15.23 -1.78 4.60
N PHE A 231 -14.51 -1.34 5.63
CA PHE A 231 -13.10 -0.94 5.53
C PHE A 231 -12.21 -2.16 5.20
N GLY A 232 -12.46 -3.30 5.83
CA GLY A 232 -11.78 -4.56 5.53
C GLY A 232 -11.88 -4.90 4.06
N ASP A 233 -13.10 -4.91 3.53
CA ASP A 233 -13.37 -5.29 2.15
C ASP A 233 -12.87 -4.28 1.12
N LEU A 234 -13.18 -2.99 1.29
CA LEU A 234 -12.91 -1.97 0.27
C LEU A 234 -11.53 -1.33 0.36
N VAL A 235 -10.88 -1.39 1.53
CA VAL A 235 -9.58 -0.74 1.77
C VAL A 235 -8.52 -1.76 2.10
N PHE A 236 -8.74 -2.60 3.11
CA PHE A 236 -7.69 -3.50 3.56
C PHE A 236 -7.31 -4.52 2.50
N ILE A 237 -8.27 -5.30 1.97
CA ILE A 237 -8.02 -6.33 0.96
C ILE A 237 -7.31 -5.75 -0.29
N PRO A 238 -7.89 -4.79 -1.03
CA PRO A 238 -7.33 -4.36 -2.30
C PRO A 238 -6.01 -3.58 -2.18
N PHE A 239 -5.77 -2.86 -1.07
CA PHE A 239 -4.55 -2.04 -0.95
C PHE A 239 -3.43 -2.71 -0.17
N THR A 240 -3.72 -3.59 0.80
CA THR A 240 -2.65 -4.29 1.54
C THR A 240 -2.12 -5.49 0.77
N PHE A 241 -3.00 -6.25 0.11
CA PHE A 241 -2.56 -7.40 -0.67
C PHE A 241 -1.91 -7.03 -2.00
N THR A 242 -1.89 -5.75 -2.39
CA THR A 242 -1.15 -5.23 -3.56
C THR A 242 0.20 -4.63 -3.18
N ILE A 243 0.52 -4.52 -1.88
CA ILE A 243 1.79 -3.94 -1.41
C ILE A 243 2.99 -4.66 -2.05
N GLN A 244 2.94 -5.97 -2.27
CA GLN A 244 4.06 -6.74 -2.82
C GLN A 244 4.40 -6.28 -4.25
N ILE A 245 3.40 -6.07 -5.11
CA ILE A 245 3.64 -5.57 -6.47
C ILE A 245 3.96 -4.08 -6.47
N VAL A 246 3.36 -3.28 -5.58
CA VAL A 246 3.75 -1.88 -5.37
C VAL A 246 5.21 -1.80 -4.95
N LEU A 247 5.69 -2.73 -4.11
CA LEU A 247 7.08 -2.77 -3.68
C LEU A 247 8.03 -3.05 -4.84
N VAL A 248 7.70 -4.01 -5.69
CA VAL A 248 8.55 -4.41 -6.83
C VAL A 248 8.47 -3.42 -8.00
N VAL A 249 7.31 -2.82 -8.24
CA VAL A 249 7.04 -1.95 -9.40
C VAL A 249 7.24 -0.48 -9.09
N LEU A 250 6.90 -0.03 -7.87
CA LEU A 250 6.82 1.39 -7.49
C LEU A 250 7.72 1.78 -6.31
N ALA A 251 8.18 0.88 -5.43
CA ALA A 251 8.72 1.31 -4.13
C ALA A 251 10.18 1.75 -4.10
N LEU A 252 10.94 1.65 -5.18
CA LEU A 252 12.17 2.45 -5.25
C LEU A 252 11.89 3.93 -5.49
N ASP A 253 10.72 4.29 -6.04
CA ASP A 253 10.37 5.70 -6.27
C ASP A 253 9.35 6.20 -5.24
N TYR A 254 8.24 5.52 -4.96
CA TYR A 254 7.15 6.06 -4.12
C TYR A 254 7.43 6.08 -2.62
N LEU A 255 7.98 5.00 -2.06
CA LEU A 255 8.37 4.99 -0.64
C LEU A 255 9.49 6.02 -0.42
N ASN A 256 10.39 6.15 -1.40
CA ASN A 256 11.42 7.18 -1.38
C ASN A 256 10.83 8.59 -1.57
N ILE A 257 9.83 8.81 -2.40
CA ILE A 257 9.20 10.13 -2.57
C ILE A 257 8.42 10.57 -1.33
N VAL A 258 7.64 9.68 -0.71
CA VAL A 258 6.83 10.04 0.46
C VAL A 258 7.72 10.27 1.69
N SER A 259 8.66 9.38 1.96
CA SER A 259 9.54 9.54 3.13
C SER A 259 10.56 10.67 2.95
N TRP A 260 11.22 10.75 1.79
CA TRP A 260 12.22 11.79 1.53
C TRP A 260 11.59 13.14 1.14
N GLY A 261 10.31 13.17 0.76
CA GLY A 261 9.52 14.39 0.55
C GLY A 261 9.05 15.06 1.85
N ILE A 262 8.99 14.33 2.96
CA ILE A 262 8.61 14.86 4.29
C ILE A 262 9.85 15.35 5.04
N ALA A 263 10.92 14.55 5.05
CA ALA A 263 12.21 14.92 5.63
C ALA A 263 13.34 14.25 4.86
N ARG A 264 14.45 14.97 4.66
CA ARG A 264 15.58 14.51 3.82
C ARG A 264 16.30 13.28 4.38
N HIS A 265 16.04 12.89 5.63
CA HIS A 265 16.54 11.69 6.29
C HIS A 265 15.46 11.06 7.19
N CYS A 266 14.23 10.92 6.68
CA CYS A 266 13.12 10.30 7.42
C CYS A 266 13.42 8.86 7.90
N ASN A 267 14.34 8.15 7.23
CA ASN A 267 14.82 6.85 7.68
C ASN A 267 15.55 6.92 9.05
N TYR A 268 16.24 8.03 9.34
CA TYR A 268 16.92 8.22 10.63
C TYR A 268 15.94 8.44 11.78
N LEU A 269 14.76 9.01 11.49
CA LEU A 269 13.67 9.09 12.46
C LEU A 269 13.14 7.69 12.81
N GLY A 270 13.02 6.80 11.81
CA GLY A 270 12.65 5.40 12.03
C GLY A 270 13.64 4.66 12.93
N ASP A 271 14.94 4.82 12.66
CA ASP A 271 16.01 4.24 13.51
C ASP A 271 15.93 4.77 14.96
N LEU A 272 15.65 6.05 15.14
CA LEU A 272 15.52 6.67 16.47
C LEU A 272 14.27 6.19 17.23
N LEU A 273 13.13 6.08 16.56
CA LEU A 273 11.89 5.58 17.17
C LEU A 273 12.03 4.11 17.57
N LEU A 274 12.70 3.30 16.75
CA LEU A 274 13.00 1.92 17.08
C LEU A 274 13.94 1.83 18.30
N ALA A 275 15.01 2.62 18.33
CA ALA A 275 15.90 2.67 19.48
C ALA A 275 15.19 3.10 20.78
N LEU A 276 14.28 4.08 20.69
CA LEU A 276 13.44 4.49 21.82
C LEU A 276 12.50 3.36 22.26
N SER A 277 11.92 2.60 21.33
CA SER A 277 11.02 1.49 21.66
C SER A 277 11.67 0.38 22.48
N PHE A 278 12.99 0.17 22.34
CA PHE A 278 13.73 -0.80 23.16
C PHE A 278 13.99 -0.29 24.57
N SER A 279 14.10 1.02 24.77
CA SER A 279 14.40 1.65 26.07
C SER A 279 13.15 2.00 26.88
N LEU A 280 12.02 2.28 26.22
CA LEU A 280 10.76 2.69 26.85
C LEU A 280 10.20 1.68 27.87
N PRO A 281 10.28 0.34 27.66
CA PRO A 281 9.80 -0.65 28.63
C PRO A 281 10.52 -0.61 29.97
N CYS A 282 11.73 -0.03 30.03
CA CYS A 282 12.48 0.10 31.28
C CYS A 282 11.95 1.20 32.22
N GLY A 283 10.97 2.00 31.78
CA GLY A 283 10.39 3.09 32.56
C GLY A 283 11.37 4.23 32.82
N ALA A 284 11.06 5.10 33.80
CA ALA A 284 11.89 6.26 34.15
C ALA A 284 12.80 6.03 35.37
N SER A 285 12.93 4.77 35.82
CA SER A 285 13.66 4.42 37.05
C SER A 285 15.18 4.51 36.91
N SER A 286 15.71 4.34 35.69
CA SER A 286 17.14 4.45 35.39
C SER A 286 17.35 5.12 34.05
N VAL A 287 18.39 5.96 33.97
CA VAL A 287 18.79 6.68 32.74
C VAL A 287 19.60 5.77 31.80
N ILE A 288 20.18 4.68 32.32
CA ILE A 288 21.09 3.79 31.58
C ILE A 288 20.46 3.24 30.28
N PRO A 289 19.21 2.75 30.25
CA PRO A 289 18.58 2.26 29.02
C PRO A 289 18.45 3.32 27.93
N TYR A 290 18.38 4.61 28.30
CA TYR A 290 18.26 5.73 27.37
C TYR A 290 19.60 6.21 26.80
N PHE A 291 20.72 5.65 27.26
CA PHE A 291 22.04 5.96 26.70
C PHE A 291 22.12 5.57 25.22
N TYR A 292 21.54 4.44 24.84
CA TYR A 292 21.53 3.95 23.45
C TYR A 292 20.80 4.90 22.48
N PRO A 293 19.52 5.29 22.68
CA PRO A 293 18.86 6.25 21.79
C PRO A 293 19.53 7.63 21.80
N THR A 294 20.11 8.06 22.94
CA THR A 294 20.86 9.33 23.02
C THR A 294 22.13 9.30 22.18
N TYR A 295 22.93 8.24 22.30
CA TYR A 295 24.12 8.02 21.48
C TYR A 295 23.76 7.96 19.98
N LEU A 296 22.71 7.21 19.66
CA LEU A 296 22.25 7.05 18.27
C LEU A 296 21.80 8.39 17.67
N LEU A 297 21.09 9.23 18.43
CA LEU A 297 20.71 10.58 18.01
C LEU A 297 21.95 11.42 17.61
N ILE A 298 22.98 11.44 18.45
CA ILE A 298 24.22 12.19 18.19
C ILE A 298 24.90 11.68 16.91
N LEU A 299 24.99 10.35 16.77
CA LEU A 299 25.59 9.71 15.59
C LEU A 299 24.82 10.05 14.31
N LEU A 300 23.49 9.99 14.36
CA LEU A 300 22.63 10.26 13.21
C LEU A 300 22.67 11.73 12.79
N ILE A 301 22.72 12.68 13.73
CA ILE A 301 22.92 14.11 13.44
C ILE A 301 24.25 14.33 12.73
N TRP A 302 25.33 13.71 13.22
CA TRP A 302 26.63 13.86 12.58
C TRP A 302 26.68 13.22 11.19
N ARG A 303 26.03 12.06 11.05
CA ARG A 303 25.92 11.35 9.78
C ARG A 303 25.12 12.13 8.75
N GLU A 304 23.97 12.69 9.14
CA GLU A 304 23.15 13.57 8.30
C GLU A 304 23.97 14.72 7.74
N ARG A 305 24.69 15.46 8.60
CA ARG A 305 25.51 16.61 8.17
C ARG A 305 26.58 16.24 7.14
N ARG A 306 27.17 15.06 7.29
CA ARG A 306 28.16 14.55 6.34
C ARG A 306 27.51 14.19 5.01
N ASP A 307 26.38 13.51 5.05
CA ASP A 307 25.67 13.05 3.85
C ASP A 307 25.10 14.26 3.07
N GLU A 308 24.60 15.29 3.77
CA GLU A 308 24.27 16.61 3.21
C GLU A 308 25.44 17.26 2.46
N ALA A 309 26.63 17.31 3.10
CA ALA A 309 27.81 17.91 2.49
C ALA A 309 28.22 17.18 1.20
N ARG A 310 28.13 15.84 1.20
CA ARG A 310 28.41 15.00 0.02
C ARG A 310 27.37 15.21 -1.08
N CYS A 311 26.08 15.26 -0.74
CA CYS A 311 25.00 15.44 -1.70
C CYS A 311 25.04 16.84 -2.33
N SER A 312 25.33 17.87 -1.54
CA SER A 312 25.54 19.25 -2.03
C SER A 312 26.69 19.33 -3.03
N GLN A 313 27.83 18.67 -2.74
CA GLN A 313 28.97 18.63 -3.66
C GLN A 313 28.67 17.87 -4.96
N LYS A 314 27.90 16.77 -4.87
CA LYS A 314 27.59 15.90 -6.02
C LYS A 314 26.52 16.48 -6.92
N TYR A 315 25.43 17.01 -6.36
CA TYR A 315 24.22 17.41 -7.10
C TYR A 315 24.05 18.92 -7.25
N LYS A 316 24.87 19.73 -6.57
CA LYS A 316 24.99 21.19 -6.75
C LYS A 316 23.62 21.90 -6.74
N GLU A 317 23.27 22.58 -7.84
CA GLU A 317 22.06 23.41 -7.95
C GLU A 317 20.77 22.62 -7.69
N ILE A 318 20.71 21.36 -8.10
CA ILE A 318 19.53 20.51 -7.91
C ILE A 318 19.36 20.15 -6.41
N TRP A 319 20.47 20.00 -5.67
CA TRP A 319 20.41 19.82 -4.22
C TRP A 319 19.84 21.05 -3.51
N VAL A 320 20.22 22.24 -3.97
CA VAL A 320 19.72 23.51 -3.42
C VAL A 320 18.21 23.62 -3.63
N GLU A 321 17.70 23.24 -4.80
CA GLU A 321 16.27 23.22 -5.07
C GLU A 321 15.54 22.18 -4.20
N TYR A 322 16.10 20.99 -4.06
CA TYR A 322 15.57 19.95 -3.20
C TYR A 322 15.48 20.37 -1.72
N CYS A 323 16.53 21.01 -1.18
CA CYS A 323 16.53 21.52 0.19
C CYS A 323 15.51 22.65 0.43
N LYS A 324 15.11 23.40 -0.61
CA LYS A 324 14.02 24.39 -0.51
C LYS A 324 12.66 23.73 -0.40
N LEU A 325 12.46 22.62 -1.11
CA LEU A 325 11.18 21.90 -1.15
C LEU A 325 10.98 21.05 0.10
N VAL A 326 12.04 20.42 0.58
CA VAL A 326 12.03 19.60 1.80
C VAL A 326 13.00 20.22 2.79
N PRO A 327 12.58 21.19 3.63
CA PRO A 327 13.49 21.91 4.52
C PRO A 327 13.96 21.08 5.73
N TRP A 328 13.17 20.07 6.12
CA TRP A 328 13.42 19.24 7.30
C TRP A 328 14.47 18.16 7.04
N ARG A 329 15.37 17.97 8.01
CA ARG A 329 16.47 17.01 7.96
C ARG A 329 16.02 15.64 8.42
N ILE A 330 15.65 15.49 9.69
CA ILE A 330 15.32 14.20 10.29
C ILE A 330 13.90 14.20 10.83
N LEU A 331 13.52 15.23 11.61
CA LEU A 331 12.26 15.28 12.31
C LEU A 331 11.37 16.37 11.66
N PRO A 332 10.32 15.97 10.93
CA PRO A 332 9.51 16.93 10.19
C PRO A 332 8.90 17.97 11.14
N TYR A 333 8.84 19.22 10.69
CA TYR A 333 8.35 20.38 11.45
C TYR A 333 9.20 20.83 12.64
N VAL A 334 10.35 20.18 12.90
CA VAL A 334 11.23 20.52 14.04
C VAL A 334 12.69 20.68 13.60
N TYR A 335 13.24 19.69 12.89
CA TYR A 335 14.66 19.63 12.51
C TYR A 335 14.85 18.98 11.13
#